data_AF-A0A921IJC3-F1
#
_entry.id   AF-A0A921IJC3-F1
#
_cell.length_a   1.000
_cell.length_b   1.000
_cell.length_c   1.000
_cell.angle_alpha   90.00
_cell.angle_beta   90.00
_cell.angle_gamma   90.00
#
_symmetry.space_group_name_H-M   'P 1'
#
loop_
_entity.id
_entity.type
_entity.pdbx_description
1 polymer ?
#
loop_
_entity_poly.entity_id
_entity_poly.type
_entity_poly.pdbx_seq_one_letter_code
_entity_poly.pdbx_strand_id
1 'polypeptide(L)'
;FLLPFAAVATVVMLVVLVRARRWLCCAAQALPYGLLAVAVLTFCSLNYSHYGVFALSDFSEGSFAAAMGAMMRVDTESAEPLLSVPTDAREKIYAAVPELEPLAYWLEEDEQLQNDFRDPVLDDYRAGSFYWAIRRAAQFEGVYDTPQKADAYWQSVADAINGACEDGTLPSRTGQRTATSQPIKASYVASTLAETVRGFVHVITFADCAPYETARSIGTEEDMAQWSSYLHCGFNHAAEAGKDTPYYSPYQKLVFALMEGIAWCYRALLWLGLLAGLVCHWGALPRVLRRPAADKVVPWLLLFGILGIALLRCAMIAFVEVSSFGIGTSTMYLATVHPLLLMYAFASASAFDWPFKRKEHAA
;
A
#
# COMPACT_ATOMS: atom_id res chain seq x y z
N PHE A 1 -6.54 4.99 -0.47
CA PHE A 1 -6.22 6.07 -1.42
C PHE A 1 -7.43 6.59 -2.22
N LEU A 2 -8.42 5.76 -2.59
CA LEU A 2 -9.60 6.21 -3.36
C LEU A 2 -10.63 7.04 -2.55
N LEU A 3 -10.86 6.68 -1.28
CA LEU A 3 -11.96 7.24 -0.46
C LEU A 3 -11.96 8.77 -0.32
N PRO A 4 -10.82 9.46 -0.10
CA PRO A 4 -10.82 10.93 0.00
C PRO A 4 -11.35 11.60 -1.27
N PHE A 5 -10.94 11.11 -2.44
CA PHE A 5 -11.38 11.65 -3.73
C PHE A 5 -12.84 11.31 -4.02
N ALA A 6 -13.28 10.10 -3.67
CA ALA A 6 -14.69 9.72 -3.75
C ALA A 6 -15.56 10.62 -2.86
N ALA A 7 -15.14 10.90 -1.63
CA ALA A 7 -15.86 11.78 -0.70
C ALA A 7 -15.98 13.20 -1.26
N VAL A 8 -14.89 13.79 -1.75
CA VAL A 8 -14.92 15.11 -2.38
C VAL A 8 -15.83 15.13 -3.61
N ALA A 9 -15.74 14.11 -4.48
CA ALA A 9 -16.60 13.99 -5.65
C ALA A 9 -18.09 13.90 -5.26
N THR A 10 -18.41 13.10 -4.23
CA THR A 10 -19.76 12.98 -3.69
C THR A 10 -20.27 14.31 -3.14
N VAL A 11 -19.47 15.05 -2.37
CA VAL A 11 -19.86 16.38 -1.86
C VAL A 11 -20.15 17.35 -3.00
N VAL A 12 -19.25 17.44 -4.00
CA VAL A 12 -19.46 18.29 -5.17
C VAL A 12 -20.75 17.92 -5.91
N MET A 13 -20.97 16.63 -6.15
CA MET A 13 -22.17 16.14 -6.81
C MET A 13 -23.44 16.40 -6.01
N LEU A 14 -23.41 16.24 -4.68
CA LEU A 14 -24.54 16.53 -3.82
C LEU A 14 -24.94 18.02 -3.90
N VAL A 15 -23.98 18.94 -3.88
CA VAL A 15 -24.27 20.38 -4.03
C VAL A 15 -24.98 20.67 -5.37
N VAL A 16 -24.51 20.07 -6.46
CA VAL A 16 -25.12 20.24 -7.79
C VAL A 16 -26.53 19.65 -7.83
N LEU A 17 -26.72 18.43 -7.31
CA LEU A 17 -27.99 17.71 -7.37
C LEU A 17 -29.06 18.34 -6.46
N VAL A 18 -28.66 18.84 -5.27
CA VAL A 18 -29.55 19.57 -4.36
C VAL A 18 -30.02 20.88 -4.99
N ARG A 19 -29.12 21.65 -5.62
CA ARG A 19 -29.50 22.87 -6.36
C ARG A 19 -30.46 22.57 -7.52
N ALA A 20 -30.28 21.42 -8.18
CA ALA A 20 -31.15 20.94 -9.23
C ALA A 20 -32.42 20.22 -8.72
N ARG A 21 -32.63 20.14 -7.40
CA ARG A 21 -33.75 19.43 -6.74
C ARG A 21 -33.91 17.97 -7.17
N ARG A 22 -32.80 17.28 -7.51
CA ARG A 22 -32.78 15.87 -7.95
C ARG A 22 -32.56 14.91 -6.78
N TRP A 23 -33.52 14.83 -5.86
CA TRP A 23 -33.41 14.09 -4.60
C TRP A 23 -33.10 12.59 -4.76
N LEU A 24 -33.70 11.93 -5.76
CA LEU A 24 -33.39 10.51 -6.06
C LEU A 24 -31.93 10.31 -6.45
N CYS A 25 -31.36 11.25 -7.21
CA CYS A 25 -29.94 11.20 -7.57
C CYS A 25 -29.04 11.50 -6.36
N CYS A 26 -29.48 12.34 -5.42
CA CYS A 26 -28.76 12.52 -4.15
C CYS A 26 -28.72 11.22 -3.35
N ALA A 27 -29.85 10.51 -3.24
CA ALA A 27 -29.91 9.20 -2.58
C ALA A 27 -29.02 8.16 -3.28
N ALA A 28 -28.99 8.17 -4.62
CA ALA A 28 -28.16 7.26 -5.41
C ALA A 28 -26.65 7.42 -5.16
N GLN A 29 -26.19 8.61 -4.71
CA GLN A 29 -24.78 8.81 -4.32
C GLN A 29 -24.37 7.93 -3.13
N ALA A 30 -25.32 7.46 -2.32
CA ALA A 30 -25.04 6.56 -1.19
C ALA A 30 -24.79 5.11 -1.63
N LEU A 31 -25.19 4.71 -2.85
CA LEU A 31 -25.13 3.32 -3.30
C LEU A 31 -23.71 2.72 -3.25
N PRO A 32 -22.64 3.37 -3.75
CA PRO A 32 -21.30 2.80 -3.71
C PRO A 32 -20.80 2.58 -2.27
N TYR A 33 -21.14 3.49 -1.35
CA TYR A 33 -20.79 3.38 0.06
C TYR A 33 -21.59 2.29 0.77
N GLY A 34 -22.88 2.17 0.46
CA GLY A 34 -23.74 1.10 0.95
C GLY A 34 -23.25 -0.26 0.50
N LEU A 35 -22.88 -0.41 -0.78
CA LEU A 35 -22.29 -1.65 -1.30
C LEU A 35 -20.97 -1.99 -0.62
N LEU A 36 -20.09 -0.99 -0.42
CA LEU A 36 -18.85 -1.18 0.33
C LEU A 36 -19.11 -1.62 1.77
N ALA A 37 -20.05 -0.98 2.46
CA ALA A 37 -20.42 -1.32 3.83
C ALA A 37 -21.00 -2.74 3.91
N VAL A 38 -21.89 -3.13 2.99
CA VAL A 38 -22.43 -4.49 2.90
C VAL A 38 -21.29 -5.49 2.66
N ALA A 39 -20.35 -5.20 1.77
CA ALA A 39 -19.21 -6.09 1.52
C ALA A 39 -18.35 -6.26 2.78
N VAL A 40 -17.97 -5.17 3.45
CA VAL A 40 -17.19 -5.22 4.71
C VAL A 40 -17.94 -6.00 5.79
N LEU A 41 -19.22 -5.68 6.03
CA LEU A 41 -20.03 -6.38 7.02
C LEU A 41 -20.21 -7.86 6.70
N THR A 42 -20.28 -8.23 5.41
CA THR A 42 -20.33 -9.63 4.98
C THR A 42 -19.06 -10.36 5.38
N PHE A 43 -17.88 -9.78 5.09
CA PHE A 43 -16.61 -10.38 5.50
C PHE A 43 -16.46 -10.45 7.01
N CYS A 44 -16.80 -9.40 7.75
CA CYS A 44 -16.77 -9.43 9.22
C CYS A 44 -17.73 -10.47 9.79
N SER A 45 -18.91 -10.65 9.20
CA SER A 45 -19.89 -11.66 9.63
C SER A 45 -19.41 -13.08 9.32
N LEU A 46 -18.76 -13.30 8.18
CA LEU A 46 -18.12 -14.58 7.85
C LEU A 46 -16.98 -14.88 8.82
N ASN A 47 -16.12 -13.91 9.10
CA ASN A 47 -15.04 -14.05 10.08
C ASN A 47 -15.60 -14.35 11.47
N TYR A 48 -16.66 -13.67 11.89
CA TYR A 48 -17.32 -13.98 13.15
C TYR A 48 -17.91 -15.39 13.16
N SER A 49 -18.53 -15.85 12.08
CA SER A 49 -19.10 -17.19 11.99
C SER A 49 -18.05 -18.31 11.99
N HIS A 50 -16.87 -18.08 11.40
CA HIS A 50 -15.82 -19.10 11.28
C HIS A 50 -14.78 -19.05 12.40
N TYR A 51 -14.47 -17.83 12.86
CA TYR A 51 -13.37 -17.55 13.78
C TYR A 51 -13.85 -16.93 15.10
N GLY A 52 -15.10 -16.48 15.20
CA GLY A 52 -15.68 -15.85 16.39
C GLY A 52 -15.18 -14.44 16.70
N VAL A 53 -14.49 -13.79 15.75
CA VAL A 53 -14.01 -12.40 15.84
C VAL A 53 -14.63 -11.58 14.71
N PHE A 54 -15.31 -10.49 15.06
CA PHE A 54 -15.96 -9.59 14.10
C PHE A 54 -14.98 -8.49 13.66
N ALA A 55 -14.09 -8.83 12.74
CA ALA A 55 -13.13 -7.90 12.15
C ALA A 55 -12.89 -8.27 10.67
N LEU A 56 -12.50 -7.30 9.86
CA LEU A 56 -12.06 -7.54 8.48
C LEU A 56 -10.65 -8.16 8.48
N SER A 57 -9.76 -7.60 9.29
CA SER A 57 -8.40 -8.10 9.51
C SER A 57 -7.85 -7.56 10.83
N ASP A 58 -7.36 -8.47 11.69
CA ASP A 58 -6.65 -8.13 12.93
C ASP A 58 -5.42 -7.23 12.69
N PHE A 59 -4.85 -7.29 11.49
CA PHE A 59 -3.68 -6.52 11.12
C PHE A 59 -3.98 -5.03 10.93
N SER A 60 -5.11 -4.70 10.31
CA SER A 60 -5.45 -3.32 9.97
C SER A 60 -6.30 -2.61 11.04
N GLU A 61 -6.95 -3.37 11.90
CA GLU A 61 -7.88 -2.87 12.91
C GLU A 61 -7.94 -3.80 14.13
N GLY A 62 -8.56 -3.33 15.21
CA GLY A 62 -8.74 -4.13 16.43
C GLY A 62 -7.50 -4.19 17.32
N SER A 63 -7.42 -5.27 18.09
CA SER A 63 -6.50 -5.48 19.21
C SER A 63 -5.03 -5.47 18.81
N PHE A 64 -4.64 -6.17 17.74
CA PHE A 64 -3.24 -6.18 17.29
C PHE A 64 -2.78 -4.81 16.78
N ALA A 65 -3.61 -4.10 16.01
CA ALA A 65 -3.33 -2.72 15.62
C ALA A 65 -3.25 -1.77 16.83
N ALA A 66 -4.00 -2.04 17.90
CA ALA A 66 -3.93 -1.29 19.16
C ALA A 66 -2.61 -1.57 19.89
N ALA A 67 -2.19 -2.84 19.99
CA ALA A 67 -0.91 -3.22 20.60
C ALA A 67 0.29 -2.61 19.86
N MET A 68 0.31 -2.70 18.53
CA MET A 68 1.34 -2.07 17.69
C MET A 68 1.35 -0.54 17.86
N GLY A 69 0.18 0.08 17.88
CA GLY A 69 0.05 1.51 18.15
C GLY A 69 0.51 1.93 19.55
N ALA A 70 0.29 1.08 20.55
CA ALA A 70 0.77 1.28 21.91
C ALA A 70 2.29 1.18 22.00
N MET A 71 2.89 0.10 21.50
CA MET A 71 4.35 -0.09 21.50
C MET A 71 5.09 1.05 20.79
N MET A 72 4.56 1.56 19.66
CA MET A 72 5.18 2.66 18.91
C MET A 72 5.26 3.99 19.68
N ARG A 73 4.44 4.18 20.72
CA ARG A 73 4.46 5.43 21.52
C ARG A 73 5.56 5.45 22.55
N VAL A 74 6.08 4.28 22.95
CA VAL A 74 7.12 4.20 23.97
C VAL A 74 8.34 4.95 23.48
N ASP A 75 8.90 5.76 24.36
CA ASP A 75 10.01 6.63 24.02
C ASP A 75 11.28 5.83 23.71
N THR A 76 12.06 6.33 22.76
CA THR A 76 13.28 5.69 22.28
C THR A 76 14.32 6.71 21.87
N GLU A 77 15.58 6.36 22.08
CA GLU A 77 16.73 7.16 21.68
C GLU A 77 17.00 7.07 20.16
N SER A 78 16.42 6.07 19.48
CA SER A 78 16.62 5.88 18.04
C SER A 78 15.95 6.97 17.22
N ALA A 79 16.75 7.63 16.39
CA ALA A 79 16.29 8.53 15.36
C ALA A 79 16.03 7.82 14.01
N GLU A 80 16.25 6.50 13.94
CA GLU A 80 16.18 5.76 12.67
C GLU A 80 14.74 5.68 12.14
N PRO A 81 14.45 6.22 10.94
CA PRO A 81 13.10 6.27 10.40
C PRO A 81 12.43 4.91 10.26
N LEU A 82 13.22 3.86 10.03
CA LEU A 82 12.76 2.50 9.74
C LEU A 82 12.41 1.70 11.00
N LEU A 83 12.69 2.19 12.21
CA LEU A 83 12.49 1.43 13.46
C LEU A 83 11.28 1.99 14.23
N SER A 84 10.18 1.21 14.32
CA SER A 84 8.99 1.58 15.13
C SER A 84 9.21 1.41 16.62
N VAL A 85 9.69 0.22 16.98
CA VAL A 85 9.85 -0.28 18.34
C VAL A 85 11.28 -0.82 18.42
N PRO A 86 12.28 0.08 18.46
CA PRO A 86 13.69 -0.32 18.48
C PRO A 86 14.02 -1.10 19.75
N THR A 87 15.19 -1.74 19.79
CA THR A 87 15.62 -2.57 20.93
C THR A 87 15.46 -1.88 22.28
N ASP A 88 15.85 -0.61 22.42
CA ASP A 88 15.72 0.14 23.68
C ASP A 88 14.26 0.39 24.11
N ALA A 89 13.34 0.53 23.15
CA ALA A 89 11.91 0.58 23.44
C ALA A 89 11.38 -0.80 23.87
N ARG A 90 11.81 -1.88 23.21
CA ARG A 90 11.40 -3.24 23.54
C ARG A 90 11.86 -3.63 24.94
N GLU A 91 13.10 -3.31 25.32
CA GLU A 91 13.63 -3.55 26.67
C GLU A 91 12.79 -2.86 27.75
N LYS A 92 12.42 -1.59 27.55
CA LYS A 92 11.51 -0.86 28.45
C LYS A 92 10.15 -1.55 28.54
N ILE A 93 9.61 -1.97 27.40
CA ILE A 93 8.31 -2.66 27.32
C ILE A 93 8.36 -4.00 28.06
N TYR A 94 9.36 -4.85 27.84
CA TYR A 94 9.50 -6.13 28.53
C TYR A 94 9.57 -5.96 30.05
N ALA A 95 10.28 -4.92 30.52
CA ALA A 95 10.39 -4.63 31.95
C ALA A 95 9.07 -4.15 32.58
N ALA A 96 8.17 -3.52 31.81
CA ALA A 96 6.94 -2.92 32.31
C ALA A 96 5.67 -3.74 32.02
N VAL A 97 5.70 -4.64 31.04
CA VAL A 97 4.53 -5.36 30.52
C VAL A 97 4.81 -6.86 30.51
N PRO A 98 4.44 -7.58 31.60
CA PRO A 98 4.72 -9.01 31.75
C PRO A 98 4.17 -9.88 30.61
N GLU A 99 3.10 -9.47 29.95
CA GLU A 99 2.51 -10.20 28.84
C GLU A 99 3.47 -10.36 27.65
N LEU A 100 4.43 -9.45 27.49
CA LEU A 100 5.41 -9.47 26.40
C LEU A 100 6.75 -10.11 26.78
N GLU A 101 7.01 -10.34 28.07
CA GLU A 101 8.25 -10.98 28.55
C GLU A 101 8.53 -12.34 27.86
N PRO A 102 7.54 -13.25 27.70
CA PRO A 102 7.78 -14.53 27.03
C PRO A 102 8.23 -14.40 25.57
N LEU A 103 7.94 -13.27 24.91
CA LEU A 103 8.32 -13.05 23.51
C LEU A 103 9.79 -12.63 23.36
N ALA A 104 10.43 -12.18 24.45
CA ALA A 104 11.78 -11.62 24.42
C ALA A 104 12.82 -12.64 23.94
N TYR A 105 12.77 -13.89 24.40
CA TYR A 105 13.68 -14.94 23.92
C TYR A 105 13.63 -15.08 22.39
N TRP A 106 12.43 -15.19 21.83
CA TRP A 106 12.23 -15.35 20.39
C TRP A 106 12.72 -14.13 19.59
N LEU A 107 12.51 -12.93 20.10
CA LEU A 107 12.88 -11.69 19.40
C LEU A 107 14.36 -11.33 19.57
N GLU A 108 14.96 -11.60 20.72
CA GLU A 108 16.30 -11.10 21.04
C GLU A 108 17.38 -12.20 21.01
N GLU A 109 17.02 -13.49 21.03
CA GLU A 109 17.99 -14.60 21.11
C GLU A 109 17.82 -15.70 20.04
N ASP A 110 16.60 -16.01 19.58
CA ASP A 110 16.40 -17.09 18.60
C ASP A 110 17.03 -16.77 17.23
N GLU A 111 18.04 -17.54 16.85
CA GLU A 111 18.84 -17.31 15.64
C GLU A 111 18.00 -17.36 14.36
N GLN A 112 17.02 -18.28 14.28
CA GLN A 112 16.21 -18.45 13.09
C GLN A 112 15.24 -17.28 12.91
N LEU A 113 14.53 -16.87 13.97
CA LEU A 113 13.62 -15.74 13.91
C LEU A 113 14.38 -14.45 13.57
N GLN A 114 15.55 -14.23 14.15
CA GLN A 114 16.38 -13.09 13.80
C GLN A 114 16.82 -13.14 12.34
N ASN A 115 17.29 -14.28 11.85
CA ASN A 115 17.64 -14.46 10.44
C ASN A 115 16.47 -14.16 9.50
N ASP A 116 15.24 -14.51 9.90
CA ASP A 116 14.05 -14.35 9.06
C ASP A 116 13.55 -12.89 8.99
N PHE A 117 13.73 -12.09 10.04
CA PHE A 117 13.06 -10.79 10.17
C PHE A 117 13.95 -9.59 10.52
N ARG A 118 15.14 -9.81 11.10
CA ARG A 118 16.03 -8.75 11.56
C ARG A 118 16.85 -8.20 10.39
N ASP A 119 17.03 -6.88 10.35
CA ASP A 119 17.91 -6.25 9.37
C ASP A 119 19.36 -6.38 9.86
N PRO A 120 20.26 -7.02 9.11
CA PRO A 120 21.65 -7.22 9.52
C PRO A 120 22.48 -5.93 9.54
N VAL A 121 22.06 -4.87 8.84
CA VAL A 121 22.75 -3.57 8.79
C VAL A 121 22.30 -2.66 9.93
N LEU A 122 20.99 -2.61 10.19
CA LEU A 122 20.45 -1.85 11.32
C LEU A 122 20.63 -2.56 12.66
N ASP A 123 20.91 -3.87 12.61
CA ASP A 123 20.94 -4.77 13.76
C ASP A 123 19.63 -4.71 14.57
N ASP A 124 18.49 -4.57 13.89
CA ASP A 124 17.17 -4.41 14.52
C ASP A 124 16.04 -4.76 13.52
N TYR A 125 14.81 -4.82 14.00
CA TYR A 125 13.62 -5.06 13.18
C TYR A 125 13.13 -3.77 12.53
N ARG A 126 13.20 -3.71 11.20
CA ARG A 126 12.47 -2.68 10.45
C ARG A 126 10.99 -2.74 10.81
N ALA A 127 10.30 -1.62 10.79
CA ALA A 127 8.89 -1.61 11.16
C ALA A 127 8.04 -2.52 10.28
N GLY A 128 8.42 -2.66 8.99
CA GLY A 128 7.80 -3.56 8.03
C GLY A 128 7.98 -5.05 8.36
N SER A 129 9.01 -5.42 9.13
CA SER A 129 9.25 -6.81 9.57
C SER A 129 8.85 -7.05 11.02
N PHE A 130 8.96 -6.05 11.90
CA PHE A 130 8.73 -6.22 13.33
C PHE A 130 7.33 -6.76 13.67
N TYR A 131 6.27 -6.26 13.03
CA TYR A 131 4.93 -6.78 13.27
C TYR A 131 4.74 -8.20 12.76
N TRP A 132 5.60 -8.73 11.87
CA TRP A 132 5.60 -10.15 11.53
C TRP A 132 6.42 -10.96 12.54
N ALA A 133 7.58 -10.43 12.94
CA ALA A 133 8.47 -11.05 13.93
C ALA A 133 7.75 -11.27 15.27
N ILE A 134 7.11 -10.24 15.82
CA ILE A 134 6.38 -10.34 17.10
C ILE A 134 5.17 -11.27 17.00
N ARG A 135 4.49 -11.34 15.84
CA ARG A 135 3.41 -12.29 15.62
C ARG A 135 3.93 -13.73 15.58
N ARG A 136 5.10 -13.94 14.98
CA ARG A 136 5.76 -15.25 14.94
C ARG A 136 6.22 -15.69 16.34
N ALA A 137 6.84 -14.79 17.10
CA ALA A 137 7.17 -15.01 18.51
C ALA A 137 5.92 -15.37 19.32
N ALA A 138 4.86 -14.58 19.21
CA ALA A 138 3.60 -14.86 19.89
C ALA A 138 2.94 -16.18 19.45
N GLN A 139 3.13 -16.59 18.20
CA GLN A 139 2.69 -17.90 17.73
C GLN A 139 3.42 -19.04 18.45
N PHE A 140 4.72 -18.91 18.71
CA PHE A 140 5.49 -19.91 19.45
C PHE A 140 5.04 -20.02 20.92
N GLU A 141 4.56 -18.92 21.49
CA GLU A 141 3.91 -18.89 22.81
C GLU A 141 2.40 -19.26 22.77
N GLY A 142 1.92 -19.76 21.64
CA GLY A 142 0.53 -20.24 21.48
C GLY A 142 -0.53 -19.14 21.49
N VAL A 143 -0.17 -17.85 21.38
CA VAL A 143 -1.16 -16.74 21.35
C VAL A 143 -2.19 -16.95 20.24
N TYR A 144 -1.78 -17.52 19.12
CA TYR A 144 -2.61 -17.78 17.94
C TYR A 144 -3.31 -19.15 17.92
N ASP A 145 -3.37 -19.88 19.04
CA ASP A 145 -4.13 -21.15 19.13
C ASP A 145 -5.59 -20.98 18.74
N THR A 146 -6.18 -19.84 19.12
CA THR A 146 -7.53 -19.43 18.70
C THR A 146 -7.56 -17.94 18.38
N PRO A 147 -8.43 -17.49 17.47
CA PRO A 147 -8.62 -16.07 17.16
C PRO A 147 -8.99 -15.23 18.38
N GLN A 148 -9.81 -15.76 19.30
CA GLN A 148 -10.24 -15.06 20.52
C GLN A 148 -9.09 -14.89 21.51
N LYS A 149 -8.23 -15.91 21.64
CA LYS A 149 -7.04 -15.83 22.49
C LYS A 149 -6.11 -14.74 21.98
N ALA A 150 -5.86 -14.70 20.68
CA ALA A 150 -5.05 -13.65 20.05
C ALA A 150 -5.67 -12.26 20.26
N ASP A 151 -6.98 -12.12 20.04
CA ASP A 151 -7.67 -10.85 20.21
C ASP A 151 -7.59 -10.33 21.65
N ALA A 152 -7.87 -11.18 22.63
CA ALA A 152 -7.77 -10.82 24.05
C ALA A 152 -6.34 -10.52 24.49
N TYR A 153 -5.36 -11.31 24.03
CA TYR A 153 -3.95 -11.12 24.36
C TYR A 153 -3.45 -9.76 23.85
N TRP A 154 -3.67 -9.44 22.57
CA TRP A 154 -3.22 -8.16 22.02
C TRP A 154 -3.96 -6.96 22.62
N GLN A 155 -5.24 -7.12 22.99
CA GLN A 155 -5.95 -6.07 23.68
C GLN A 155 -5.37 -5.83 25.08
N SER A 156 -5.04 -6.90 25.83
CA SER A 156 -4.37 -6.79 27.13
C SER A 156 -3.01 -6.09 27.01
N VAL A 157 -2.20 -6.47 26.02
CA VAL A 157 -0.91 -5.81 25.74
C VAL A 157 -1.10 -4.33 25.44
N ALA A 158 -2.09 -3.99 24.60
CA ALA A 158 -2.37 -2.59 24.27
C ALA A 158 -2.74 -1.79 25.53
N ASP A 159 -3.65 -2.33 26.35
CA ASP A 159 -4.15 -1.68 27.55
C ASP A 159 -3.06 -1.54 28.63
N ALA A 160 -2.23 -2.56 28.82
CA ALA A 160 -1.09 -2.54 29.74
C ALA A 160 -0.06 -1.46 29.36
N ILE A 161 0.35 -1.41 28.08
CA ILE A 161 1.28 -0.37 27.61
C ILE A 161 0.65 1.03 27.75
N ASN A 162 -0.63 1.17 27.39
CA ASN A 162 -1.34 2.44 27.51
C ASN A 162 -1.37 2.93 28.97
N GLY A 163 -1.76 2.04 29.89
CA GLY A 163 -1.81 2.35 31.32
C GLY A 163 -0.44 2.74 31.88
N ALA A 164 0.60 1.97 31.55
CA ALA A 164 1.98 2.29 31.96
C ALA A 164 2.49 3.62 31.39
N CYS A 165 2.05 4.02 30.19
CA CYS A 165 2.36 5.35 29.66
C CYS A 165 1.58 6.48 30.35
N GLU A 166 0.34 6.21 30.77
CA GLU A 166 -0.54 7.20 31.42
C GLU A 166 -0.14 7.46 32.87
N ASP A 167 0.32 6.44 33.60
CA ASP A 167 0.79 6.57 34.98
C ASP A 167 2.26 7.00 35.11
N GLY A 168 3.00 7.04 33.99
CA GLY A 168 4.39 7.49 33.91
C GLY A 168 5.43 6.39 34.14
N THR A 169 5.03 5.13 34.29
CA THR A 169 5.94 3.97 34.38
C THR A 169 6.74 3.79 33.09
N LEU A 170 6.09 3.93 31.93
CA LEU A 170 6.73 3.94 30.62
C LEU A 170 6.83 5.36 30.06
N PRO A 171 8.03 5.84 29.68
CA PRO A 171 8.14 7.13 28.99
C PRO A 171 7.46 7.04 27.63
N SER A 172 6.70 8.08 27.27
CA SER A 172 5.94 8.16 26.03
C SER A 172 6.33 9.38 25.21
N ARG A 173 6.53 9.19 23.90
CA ARG A 173 6.85 10.26 22.94
C ARG A 173 5.66 10.76 22.14
N THR A 174 4.52 10.05 22.16
CA THR A 174 3.33 10.39 21.38
C THR A 174 2.04 10.04 22.12
N GLY A 175 0.91 10.60 21.67
CA GLY A 175 -0.41 10.21 22.19
C GLY A 175 -0.85 8.80 21.78
N GLN A 176 -2.01 8.38 22.29
CA GLN A 176 -2.58 7.07 21.98
C GLN A 176 -2.91 6.88 20.50
N ARG A 177 -2.63 5.68 19.99
CA ARG A 177 -2.83 5.31 18.59
C ARG A 177 -3.24 3.84 18.47
N THR A 178 -4.06 3.57 17.46
CA THR A 178 -4.42 2.23 16.98
C THR A 178 -4.05 2.14 15.51
N ALA A 179 -2.88 1.60 15.21
CA ALA A 179 -2.38 1.44 13.84
C ALA A 179 -1.14 0.55 13.81
N THR A 180 -0.95 -0.18 12.72
CA THR A 180 0.32 -0.83 12.36
C THR A 180 1.21 0.05 11.47
N SER A 181 0.68 1.18 10.99
CA SER A 181 1.46 2.16 10.23
C SER A 181 2.29 3.07 11.15
N GLN A 182 3.44 3.51 10.64
CA GLN A 182 4.28 4.50 11.31
C GLN A 182 3.55 5.82 11.57
N PRO A 183 3.88 6.52 12.68
CA PRO A 183 3.47 7.89 12.86
C PRO A 183 4.08 8.79 11.77
N ILE A 184 3.30 9.74 11.27
CA ILE A 184 3.81 10.71 10.30
C ILE A 184 4.67 11.73 11.07
N LYS A 185 5.97 11.79 10.75
CA LYS A 185 6.90 12.78 11.30
C LYS A 185 7.32 13.78 10.21
N ALA A 186 7.58 15.02 10.60
CA ALA A 186 8.05 16.05 9.68
C ALA A 186 9.39 15.68 9.01
N SER A 187 10.24 14.92 9.70
CA SER A 187 11.51 14.40 9.18
C SER A 187 11.34 13.50 7.96
N TYR A 188 10.19 12.85 7.79
CA TYR A 188 9.93 11.95 6.66
C TYR A 188 9.45 12.67 5.40
N VAL A 189 9.07 13.94 5.49
CA VAL A 189 8.39 14.64 4.38
C VAL A 189 9.28 14.75 3.14
N ALA A 190 10.53 15.20 3.31
CA ALA A 190 11.44 15.41 2.18
C ALA A 190 11.78 14.09 1.47
N SER A 191 12.13 13.05 2.23
CA SER A 191 12.43 11.73 1.70
C SER A 191 11.20 11.08 1.05
N THR A 192 10.02 11.21 1.66
CA THR A 192 8.75 10.72 1.08
C THR A 192 8.44 11.41 -0.25
N LEU A 193 8.66 12.73 -0.36
CA LEU A 193 8.46 13.44 -1.63
C LEU A 193 9.45 13.00 -2.70
N ALA A 194 10.73 12.85 -2.36
CA ALA A 194 11.74 12.35 -3.29
C ALA A 194 11.39 10.93 -3.77
N GLU A 195 10.98 10.05 -2.87
CA GLU A 195 10.54 8.70 -3.19
C GLU A 195 9.23 8.68 -3.98
N THR A 196 8.31 9.62 -3.74
CA THR A 196 7.10 9.78 -4.55
C THR A 196 7.44 10.09 -6.00
N VAL A 197 8.41 10.97 -6.24
CA VAL A 197 8.90 11.28 -7.59
C VAL A 197 9.55 10.05 -8.20
N ARG A 198 10.38 9.33 -7.44
CA ARG A 198 10.99 8.08 -7.90
C ARG A 198 9.95 7.04 -8.30
N GLY A 199 8.95 6.80 -7.45
CA GLY A 199 7.82 5.91 -7.73
C GLY A 199 7.02 6.33 -8.94
N PHE A 200 6.76 7.62 -9.11
CA PHE A 200 6.07 8.12 -10.30
C PHE A 200 6.89 7.89 -11.57
N VAL A 201 8.20 8.17 -11.53
CA VAL A 201 9.13 7.90 -12.65
C VAL A 201 9.16 6.40 -12.96
N HIS A 202 9.26 5.55 -11.94
CA HIS A 202 9.27 4.10 -12.06
C HIS A 202 8.03 3.57 -12.81
N VAL A 203 6.85 4.12 -12.51
CA VAL A 203 5.59 3.78 -13.20
C VAL A 203 5.62 4.25 -14.66
N ILE A 204 5.94 5.52 -14.93
CA ILE A 204 5.88 6.02 -16.32
C ILE A 204 6.94 5.38 -17.22
N THR A 205 8.06 4.91 -16.66
CA THR A 205 9.08 4.17 -17.41
C THR A 205 8.78 2.69 -17.55
N PHE A 206 7.72 2.17 -16.92
CA PHE A 206 7.43 0.74 -16.81
C PHE A 206 8.65 -0.04 -16.28
N ALA A 207 9.32 0.52 -15.26
CA ALA A 207 10.38 -0.22 -14.57
C ALA A 207 9.80 -1.46 -13.88
N ASP A 208 10.61 -2.51 -13.74
CA ASP A 208 10.20 -3.82 -13.20
C ASP A 208 8.99 -4.47 -13.90
N CYS A 209 8.76 -4.13 -15.18
CA CYS A 209 7.71 -4.72 -16.01
C CYS A 209 8.29 -5.66 -17.09
N ALA A 210 9.51 -6.18 -16.88
CA ALA A 210 10.07 -7.17 -17.80
C ALA A 210 9.19 -8.43 -17.79
N PRO A 211 8.91 -9.05 -18.95
CA PRO A 211 8.02 -10.20 -19.02
C PRO A 211 8.70 -11.51 -18.56
N TYR A 212 9.96 -11.45 -18.14
CA TYR A 212 10.77 -12.56 -17.69
C TYR A 212 11.47 -12.22 -16.39
N GLU A 213 11.80 -13.25 -15.62
CA GLU A 213 12.54 -13.12 -14.36
C GLU A 213 13.99 -13.57 -14.53
N THR A 214 14.89 -12.90 -13.82
CA THR A 214 16.32 -13.25 -13.79
C THR A 214 16.65 -14.23 -12.66
N ALA A 215 15.78 -14.33 -11.66
CA ALA A 215 15.87 -15.36 -10.64
C ALA A 215 15.66 -16.75 -11.26
N ARG A 216 16.64 -17.64 -11.07
CA ARG A 216 16.69 -18.96 -11.68
C ARG A 216 16.15 -20.01 -10.71
N SER A 217 15.20 -20.81 -11.19
CA SER A 217 14.77 -22.02 -10.49
C SER A 217 15.74 -23.14 -10.83
N ILE A 218 16.64 -23.48 -9.92
CA ILE A 218 17.72 -24.47 -10.13
C ILE A 218 17.37 -25.90 -9.65
N GLY A 219 16.13 -26.11 -9.21
CA GLY A 219 15.63 -27.42 -8.76
C GLY A 219 15.63 -28.46 -9.89
N THR A 220 15.67 -29.73 -9.52
CA THR A 220 15.48 -30.84 -10.47
C THR A 220 14.05 -30.86 -11.02
N GLU A 221 13.79 -31.64 -12.07
CA GLU A 221 12.42 -31.79 -12.58
C GLU A 221 11.47 -32.36 -11.51
N GLU A 222 11.98 -33.24 -10.64
CA GLU A 222 11.23 -33.81 -9.53
C GLU A 222 10.89 -32.74 -8.48
N ASP A 223 11.86 -31.90 -8.10
CA ASP A 223 11.63 -30.77 -7.19
C ASP A 223 10.58 -29.82 -7.77
N MET A 224 10.75 -29.43 -9.04
CA MET A 224 9.81 -28.54 -9.72
C MET A 224 8.41 -29.14 -9.78
N ALA A 225 8.26 -30.43 -10.05
CA ALA A 225 6.97 -31.11 -10.08
C ALA A 225 6.32 -31.17 -8.70
N GLN A 226 7.09 -31.51 -7.65
CA GLN A 226 6.61 -31.55 -6.28
C GLN A 226 6.11 -30.18 -5.83
N TRP A 227 6.92 -29.13 -6.02
CA TRP A 227 6.54 -27.79 -5.61
C TRP A 227 5.45 -27.20 -6.48
N SER A 228 5.41 -27.47 -7.80
CA SER A 228 4.31 -27.02 -8.66
C SER A 228 2.98 -27.66 -8.25
N SER A 229 3.02 -28.93 -7.84
CA SER A 229 1.86 -29.64 -7.31
C SER A 229 1.39 -29.02 -6.00
N TYR A 230 2.31 -28.72 -5.08
CA TYR A 230 2.01 -28.10 -3.79
C TYR A 230 1.48 -26.66 -3.92
N LEU A 231 2.12 -25.84 -4.75
CA LEU A 231 1.76 -24.42 -4.94
C LEU A 231 0.61 -24.22 -5.94
N HIS A 232 0.23 -25.27 -6.67
CA HIS A 232 -0.72 -25.23 -7.78
C HIS A 232 -0.39 -24.16 -8.84
N CYS A 233 0.90 -23.89 -9.07
CA CYS A 233 1.39 -22.96 -10.07
C CYS A 233 2.69 -23.46 -10.71
N GLY A 234 2.98 -23.02 -11.94
CA GLY A 234 4.21 -23.37 -12.63
C GLY A 234 5.41 -22.57 -12.14
N PHE A 235 6.60 -23.12 -12.28
CA PHE A 235 7.86 -22.46 -11.93
C PHE A 235 8.37 -21.57 -13.07
N ASN A 236 9.19 -20.58 -12.70
CA ASN A 236 9.97 -19.86 -13.68
C ASN A 236 11.07 -20.77 -14.24
N HIS A 237 10.87 -21.30 -15.45
CA HIS A 237 11.86 -22.12 -16.17
C HIS A 237 12.95 -21.26 -16.80
N ALA A 238 13.67 -20.47 -15.99
CA ALA A 238 14.77 -19.60 -16.40
C ALA A 238 16.15 -20.29 -16.42
N ALA A 239 16.19 -21.58 -16.09
CA ALA A 239 17.39 -22.39 -16.09
C ALA A 239 17.11 -23.83 -16.55
N GLU A 240 18.17 -24.54 -16.97
CA GLU A 240 18.11 -25.99 -17.16
C GLU A 240 17.82 -26.67 -15.80
N ALA A 241 16.90 -27.64 -15.78
CA ALA A 241 16.54 -28.34 -14.55
C ALA A 241 17.78 -28.97 -13.88
N GLY A 242 17.90 -28.76 -12.57
CA GLY A 242 19.03 -29.22 -11.76
C GLY A 242 20.36 -28.49 -12.00
N LYS A 243 20.38 -27.40 -12.78
CA LYS A 243 21.60 -26.65 -13.08
C LYS A 243 21.38 -25.14 -12.96
N ASP A 244 22.48 -24.43 -12.73
CA ASP A 244 22.49 -22.97 -12.78
C ASP A 244 22.74 -22.42 -14.20
N THR A 245 22.47 -23.20 -15.24
CA THR A 245 22.64 -22.75 -16.63
C THR A 245 21.40 -21.99 -17.10
N PRO A 246 21.48 -20.69 -17.46
CA PRO A 246 20.31 -19.92 -17.90
C PRO A 246 19.69 -20.51 -19.17
N TYR A 247 18.38 -20.71 -19.15
CA TYR A 247 17.65 -21.28 -20.27
C TYR A 247 16.23 -20.73 -20.32
N TYR A 248 15.79 -20.41 -21.53
CA TYR A 248 14.38 -20.28 -21.86
C TYR A 248 14.18 -20.96 -23.21
N SER A 249 13.07 -21.69 -23.36
CA SER A 249 12.73 -22.32 -24.62
C SER A 249 12.57 -21.28 -25.75
N PRO A 250 12.78 -21.64 -27.03
CA PRO A 250 12.55 -20.72 -28.15
C PRO A 250 11.14 -20.12 -28.15
N TYR A 251 10.14 -20.90 -27.71
CA TYR A 251 8.77 -20.44 -27.55
C TYR A 251 8.63 -19.38 -26.47
N GLN A 252 9.19 -19.59 -25.27
CA GLN A 252 9.17 -18.58 -24.21
C GLN A 252 9.86 -17.29 -24.66
N LYS A 253 11.02 -17.39 -25.32
CA LYS A 253 11.72 -16.22 -25.87
C LYS A 253 10.86 -15.44 -26.85
N LEU A 254 10.10 -16.13 -27.71
CA LEU A 254 9.17 -15.48 -28.64
C LEU A 254 8.02 -14.78 -27.89
N VAL A 255 7.43 -15.43 -26.89
CA VAL A 255 6.36 -14.86 -26.06
C VAL A 255 6.87 -13.63 -25.30
N PHE A 256 8.05 -13.71 -24.68
CA PHE A 256 8.66 -12.59 -23.98
C PHE A 256 8.99 -11.43 -24.92
N ALA A 257 9.50 -11.69 -26.12
CA ALA A 257 9.73 -10.64 -27.11
C ALA A 257 8.43 -9.94 -27.53
N LEU A 258 7.33 -10.69 -27.68
CA LEU A 258 6.01 -10.12 -27.96
C LEU A 258 5.52 -9.25 -26.79
N MET A 259 5.61 -9.76 -25.55
CA MET A 259 5.21 -9.02 -24.35
C MET A 259 6.07 -7.78 -24.14
N GLU A 260 7.37 -7.84 -24.43
CA GLU A 260 8.27 -6.70 -24.38
C GLU A 260 7.88 -5.65 -25.44
N GLY A 261 7.53 -6.08 -26.65
CA GLY A 261 6.96 -5.19 -27.68
C GLY A 261 5.69 -4.49 -27.20
N ILE A 262 4.78 -5.22 -26.54
CA ILE A 262 3.58 -4.65 -25.92
C ILE A 262 3.96 -3.63 -24.85
N ALA A 263 4.87 -3.97 -23.93
CA ALA A 263 5.32 -3.07 -22.87
C ALA A 263 5.92 -1.78 -23.43
N TRP A 264 6.71 -1.86 -24.51
CA TRP A 264 7.24 -0.70 -25.22
C TRP A 264 6.15 0.18 -25.83
N CYS A 265 5.13 -0.42 -26.46
CA CYS A 265 3.96 0.31 -26.95
C CYS A 265 3.24 1.04 -25.81
N TYR A 266 2.95 0.35 -24.71
CA TYR A 266 2.30 0.95 -23.54
C TYR A 266 3.12 2.08 -22.94
N ARG A 267 4.45 1.92 -22.87
CA ARG A 267 5.35 2.98 -22.41
C ARG A 267 5.28 4.20 -23.31
N ALA A 268 5.42 4.04 -24.62
CA ALA A 268 5.33 5.15 -25.57
C ALA A 268 3.97 5.85 -25.49
N LEU A 269 2.88 5.08 -25.48
CA LEU A 269 1.51 5.57 -25.36
C LEU A 269 1.28 6.34 -24.06
N LEU A 270 1.80 5.83 -22.94
CA LEU A 270 1.68 6.49 -21.65
C LEU A 270 2.42 7.82 -21.63
N TRP A 271 3.67 7.88 -22.10
CA TRP A 271 4.45 9.12 -22.13
C TRP A 271 3.79 10.18 -23.01
N LEU A 272 3.48 9.83 -24.26
CA LEU A 272 2.87 10.75 -25.22
C LEU A 272 1.47 11.17 -24.75
N GLY A 273 0.67 10.21 -24.28
CA GLY A 273 -0.67 10.44 -23.78
C GLY A 273 -0.69 11.29 -22.51
N LEU A 274 0.24 11.06 -21.57
CA LEU A 274 0.31 11.80 -20.31
C LEU A 274 0.70 13.26 -20.57
N LEU A 275 1.69 13.51 -21.45
CA LEU A 275 2.06 14.85 -21.86
C LEU A 275 0.90 15.56 -22.54
N ALA A 276 0.24 14.92 -23.51
CA ALA A 276 -0.91 15.48 -24.20
C ALA A 276 -2.08 15.74 -23.24
N GLY A 277 -2.37 14.78 -22.36
CA GLY A 277 -3.41 14.88 -21.35
C GLY A 277 -3.17 16.01 -20.36
N LEU A 278 -1.95 16.17 -19.85
CA LEU A 278 -1.56 17.29 -18.98
C LEU A 278 -1.75 18.64 -19.70
N VAL A 279 -1.27 18.77 -20.93
CA VAL A 279 -1.41 20.02 -21.70
C VAL A 279 -2.88 20.36 -21.97
N CYS A 280 -3.68 19.39 -22.41
CA CYS A 280 -5.11 19.59 -22.66
C CYS A 280 -5.88 19.93 -21.38
N HIS A 281 -5.65 19.17 -20.29
CA HIS A 281 -6.35 19.33 -19.02
C HIS A 281 -6.03 20.66 -18.34
N TRP A 282 -4.74 20.98 -18.17
CA TRP A 282 -4.34 22.24 -17.53
C TRP A 282 -4.51 23.44 -18.45
N GLY A 283 -4.38 23.28 -19.77
CA GLY A 283 -4.72 24.31 -20.75
C GLY A 283 -6.21 24.66 -20.81
N ALA A 284 -7.09 23.77 -20.35
CA ALA A 284 -8.52 24.05 -20.20
C ALA A 284 -8.86 24.86 -18.95
N LEU A 285 -7.99 24.87 -17.92
CA LEU A 285 -8.28 25.50 -16.62
C LEU A 285 -8.73 26.97 -16.74
N PRO A 286 -8.08 27.86 -17.52
CA PRO A 286 -8.55 29.24 -17.65
C PRO A 286 -9.97 29.34 -18.25
N ARG A 287 -10.34 28.43 -19.17
CA ARG A 287 -11.68 28.38 -19.77
C ARG A 287 -12.71 27.90 -18.76
N VAL A 288 -12.37 26.87 -17.98
CA VAL A 288 -13.19 26.30 -16.91
C VAL A 288 -13.47 27.35 -15.83
N LEU A 289 -12.46 28.12 -15.43
CA LEU A 289 -12.60 29.17 -14.40
C LEU A 289 -13.35 30.40 -14.90
N ARG A 290 -13.12 30.85 -16.14
CA ARG A 290 -13.77 32.06 -16.70
C ARG A 290 -15.23 31.84 -17.07
N ARG A 291 -15.58 30.64 -17.52
CA ARG A 291 -16.95 30.27 -17.93
C ARG A 291 -17.30 28.92 -17.30
N PRO A 292 -17.59 28.90 -15.99
CA PRO A 292 -17.92 27.67 -15.30
C PRO A 292 -19.23 27.12 -15.85
N ALA A 293 -19.15 25.99 -16.53
CA ALA A 293 -20.27 25.23 -17.03
C ALA A 293 -20.10 23.77 -16.57
N ALA A 294 -21.19 23.13 -16.16
CA ALA A 294 -21.13 21.82 -15.50
C ALA A 294 -20.50 20.74 -16.39
N ASP A 295 -20.76 20.79 -17.69
CA ASP A 295 -20.19 19.95 -18.75
C ASP A 295 -18.66 20.07 -18.87
N LYS A 296 -18.05 21.14 -18.33
CA LYS A 296 -16.60 21.37 -18.36
C LYS A 296 -15.95 21.23 -17.00
N VAL A 297 -16.60 21.73 -15.95
CA VAL A 297 -16.09 21.70 -14.57
C VAL A 297 -16.07 20.27 -14.05
N VAL A 298 -17.12 19.48 -14.30
CA VAL A 298 -17.22 18.11 -13.77
C VAL A 298 -16.14 17.20 -14.36
N PRO A 299 -15.94 17.10 -15.71
CA PRO A 299 -14.85 16.30 -16.26
C PRO A 299 -13.47 16.75 -15.81
N TRP A 300 -13.25 18.07 -15.66
CA TRP A 300 -11.98 18.61 -15.17
C TRP A 300 -11.69 18.14 -13.74
N LEU A 301 -12.65 18.28 -12.83
CA LEU A 301 -12.51 17.82 -11.45
C LEU A 301 -12.32 16.30 -11.34
N LEU A 302 -13.02 15.53 -12.18
CA LEU A 302 -12.87 14.07 -12.21
C LEU A 302 -11.45 13.66 -12.65
N LEU A 303 -10.92 14.27 -13.71
CA LEU A 303 -9.56 14.00 -14.20
C LEU A 303 -8.51 14.47 -13.19
N PHE A 304 -8.72 15.62 -12.55
CA PHE A 304 -7.88 16.07 -11.44
C PHE A 304 -7.90 15.07 -10.27
N GLY A 305 -9.08 14.53 -9.94
CA GLY A 305 -9.23 13.47 -8.95
C GLY A 305 -8.48 12.20 -9.32
N ILE A 306 -8.58 11.72 -10.56
CA ILE A 306 -7.87 10.53 -11.04
C ILE A 306 -6.35 10.72 -10.95
N LEU A 307 -5.84 11.88 -11.38
CA LEU A 307 -4.41 12.19 -11.24
C LEU A 307 -4.00 12.25 -9.76
N GLY A 308 -4.82 12.88 -8.92
CA GLY A 308 -4.59 12.93 -7.48
C GLY A 308 -4.58 11.55 -6.83
N ILE A 309 -5.45 10.62 -7.24
CA ILE A 309 -5.48 9.23 -6.80
C ILE A 309 -4.16 8.52 -7.15
N ALA A 310 -3.68 8.70 -8.38
CA ALA A 310 -2.42 8.13 -8.84
C ALA A 310 -1.23 8.65 -8.02
N LEU A 311 -1.13 9.98 -7.85
CA LEU A 311 -0.08 10.61 -7.06
C LEU A 311 -0.14 10.23 -5.59
N LEU A 312 -1.34 10.18 -4.99
CA LEU A 312 -1.52 9.75 -3.61
C LEU A 312 -1.08 8.30 -3.43
N ARG A 313 -1.36 7.42 -4.40
CA ARG A 313 -0.87 6.03 -4.34
C ARG A 313 0.65 5.97 -4.33
N CYS A 314 1.33 6.73 -5.21
CA CYS A 314 2.79 6.84 -5.18
C CYS A 314 3.28 7.36 -3.81
N ALA A 315 2.66 8.41 -3.27
CA ALA A 315 3.05 9.00 -2.00
C ALA A 315 2.84 8.07 -0.80
N MET A 316 1.75 7.29 -0.80
CA MET A 316 1.49 6.30 0.25
C MET A 316 2.53 5.19 0.24
N ILE A 317 2.89 4.65 -0.94
CA ILE A 317 3.94 3.64 -1.05
C ILE A 317 5.30 4.23 -0.68
N ALA A 318 5.59 5.44 -1.12
CA ALA A 318 6.80 6.16 -0.75
C ALA A 318 6.95 6.38 0.76
N PHE A 319 5.86 6.72 1.44
CA PHE A 319 5.87 6.88 2.90
C PHE A 319 6.19 5.55 3.59
N VAL A 320 5.57 4.46 3.15
CA VAL A 320 5.80 3.11 3.69
C VAL A 320 7.23 2.65 3.42
N GLU A 321 7.77 2.97 2.24
CA GLU A 321 9.16 2.68 1.89
C GLU A 321 10.14 3.42 2.80
N VAL A 322 9.95 4.73 2.99
CA VAL A 322 10.84 5.59 3.81
C VAL A 322 10.76 5.29 5.30
N SER A 323 9.58 4.93 5.80
CA SER A 323 9.34 4.82 7.25
C SER A 323 9.26 3.38 7.75
N SER A 324 9.05 2.39 6.88
CA SER A 324 8.76 1.03 7.34
C SER A 324 9.63 -0.06 6.71
N PHE A 325 9.78 -0.08 5.39
CA PHE A 325 10.38 -1.21 4.71
C PHE A 325 11.79 -0.97 4.18
N GLY A 326 12.07 0.15 3.51
CA GLY A 326 13.39 0.42 2.92
C GLY A 326 13.86 -0.64 1.90
N ILE A 327 12.96 -1.27 1.14
CA ILE A 327 13.26 -2.40 0.22
C ILE A 327 13.43 -1.95 -1.24
N GLY A 328 13.22 -0.67 -1.52
CA GLY A 328 13.25 -0.08 -2.84
C GLY A 328 11.88 0.05 -3.50
N THR A 329 11.80 0.93 -4.50
CA THR A 329 10.62 1.11 -5.33
C THR A 329 10.34 -0.15 -6.14
N SER A 330 9.12 -0.70 -6.05
CA SER A 330 8.71 -1.87 -6.84
C SER A 330 7.37 -1.65 -7.53
N THR A 331 7.28 -2.08 -8.79
CA THR A 331 6.03 -2.08 -9.55
C THR A 331 4.93 -2.91 -8.89
N MET A 332 5.25 -3.94 -8.11
CA MET A 332 4.22 -4.76 -7.42
C MET A 332 3.27 -3.90 -6.58
N TYR A 333 3.79 -2.89 -5.86
CA TYR A 333 2.99 -2.00 -5.03
C TYR A 333 2.37 -0.83 -5.79
N LEU A 334 2.97 -0.48 -6.94
CA LEU A 334 2.58 0.65 -7.79
C LEU A 334 1.73 0.24 -9.00
N ALA A 335 1.48 -1.05 -9.22
CA ALA A 335 0.84 -1.58 -10.42
C ALA A 335 -0.51 -0.90 -10.74
N THR A 336 -1.29 -0.57 -9.70
CA THR A 336 -2.58 0.13 -9.83
C THR A 336 -2.47 1.55 -10.40
N VAL A 337 -1.28 2.15 -10.41
CA VAL A 337 -1.04 3.51 -10.92
C VAL A 337 -1.03 3.54 -12.45
N HIS A 338 -0.52 2.50 -13.12
CA HIS A 338 -0.48 2.40 -14.58
C HIS A 338 -1.85 2.62 -15.25
N PRO A 339 -2.92 1.85 -14.91
CA PRO A 339 -4.23 2.06 -15.53
C PRO A 339 -4.85 3.42 -15.18
N LEU A 340 -4.59 3.98 -13.99
CA LEU A 340 -5.05 5.31 -13.62
C LEU A 340 -4.43 6.40 -14.50
N LEU A 341 -3.12 6.32 -14.75
CA LEU A 341 -2.43 7.28 -15.60
C LEU A 341 -2.81 7.13 -17.08
N LEU A 342 -3.01 5.90 -17.58
CA LEU A 342 -3.53 5.67 -18.92
C LEU A 342 -4.94 6.27 -19.07
N MET A 343 -5.84 5.99 -18.12
CA MET A 343 -7.18 6.58 -18.12
C MET A 343 -7.12 8.10 -18.09
N TYR A 344 -6.32 8.68 -17.19
CA TYR A 344 -6.11 10.12 -17.11
C TYR A 344 -5.60 10.71 -18.42
N ALA A 345 -4.55 10.12 -19.00
CA ALA A 345 -3.90 10.56 -20.23
C ALA A 345 -4.89 10.66 -21.39
N PHE A 346 -5.57 9.56 -21.71
CA PHE A 346 -6.45 9.48 -22.86
C PHE A 346 -7.77 10.22 -22.66
N ALA A 347 -8.36 10.16 -21.45
CA ALA A 347 -9.58 10.89 -21.16
C ALA A 347 -9.36 12.41 -21.12
N SER A 348 -8.20 12.87 -20.67
CA SER A 348 -7.85 14.30 -20.70
C SER A 348 -7.66 14.81 -22.13
N ALA A 349 -6.96 14.04 -22.97
CA ALA A 349 -6.72 14.40 -24.37
C ALA A 349 -8.00 14.40 -25.21
N SER A 350 -8.97 13.53 -24.89
CA SER A 350 -10.26 13.47 -25.59
C SER A 350 -11.28 14.49 -25.08
N ALA A 351 -11.31 14.75 -23.76
CA ALA A 351 -12.28 15.66 -23.15
C ALA A 351 -11.97 17.14 -23.40
N PHE A 352 -10.70 17.49 -23.61
CA PHE A 352 -10.27 18.88 -23.76
C PHE A 352 -9.46 19.11 -25.03
N ASP A 353 -9.83 20.14 -25.79
CA ASP A 353 -9.07 20.59 -26.95
C ASP A 353 -7.67 21.06 -26.58
N TRP A 354 -6.74 20.79 -27.51
CA TRP A 354 -5.39 21.34 -27.48
C TRP A 354 -5.42 22.87 -27.35
N PRO A 355 -4.72 23.45 -26.37
CA PRO A 355 -4.83 24.88 -26.05
C PRO A 355 -4.35 25.80 -27.18
N PHE A 356 -3.56 25.29 -28.12
CA PHE A 356 -3.01 26.05 -29.25
C PHE A 356 -3.73 25.84 -30.58
N LYS A 357 -4.92 25.21 -30.62
CA LYS A 357 -5.73 25.23 -31.84
C LYS A 357 -6.01 26.70 -32.20
N ARG A 358 -5.36 27.19 -33.28
CA ARG A 358 -5.70 28.48 -33.90
C ARG A 358 -7.18 28.46 -34.20
N LYS A 359 -7.88 29.55 -33.87
CA LYS A 359 -9.23 29.79 -34.39
C LYS A 359 -9.14 29.68 -35.91
N GLU A 360 -9.64 28.61 -36.50
CA GLU A 360 -9.99 28.65 -37.91
C GLU A 360 -10.96 29.81 -38.07
N HIS A 361 -10.55 30.78 -38.88
CA HIS A 361 -11.32 31.96 -39.17
C HIS A 361 -12.69 31.50 -39.71
N ALA A 362 -13.76 31.84 -38.99
CA ALA A 362 -15.09 31.82 -39.55
C ALA A 362 -15.08 32.77 -40.76
N ALA A 363 -15.23 32.18 -41.95
CA ALA A 363 -15.40 32.90 -43.20
C ALA A 363 -16.78 33.57 -43.26
#